data_AF-W7TWQ8-F1
#
_entry.id   AF-W7TWQ8-F1
#
_cell.length_a   1.000
_cell.length_b   1.000
_cell.length_c   1.000
_cell.angle_alpha   90.00
_cell.angle_beta   90.00
_cell.angle_gamma   90.00
#
_symmetry.space_group_name_H-M   'P 1'
#
loop_
_entity.id
_entity.type
_entity.pdbx_description
1 polymer ?
#
loop_
_entity_poly.entity_id
_entity_poly.type
_entity_poly.pdbx_seq_one_letter_code
_entity_poly.pdbx_strand_id
1 'polypeptide(L)'
;MSGPFVRMLVNIAVMSASVFSRAFVAAYHQALQNAKQGGGTAAKAASRTYGGMAPDEALKVLNLQKTDLKSSARIIEQFDKYFSQNEPGKGGSFYLQSKVYRAKECLERAIKAEKAKAGKARSEAEEARRENAQKRG
;
A
#
# COMPACT_ATOMS: atom_id res chain seq x y z
N MET A 1 9.09 18.02 -54.17
CA MET A 1 10.36 17.66 -53.51
C MET A 1 10.22 17.91 -52.01
N SER A 2 9.98 16.88 -51.20
CA SER A 2 9.90 17.01 -49.74
C SER A 2 11.32 17.19 -49.20
N GLY A 3 11.62 18.37 -48.64
CA GLY A 3 12.98 18.73 -48.22
C GLY A 3 13.56 17.80 -47.14
N PRO A 4 14.89 17.66 -47.07
CA PRO A 4 15.58 16.78 -46.13
C PRO A 4 15.23 17.07 -44.66
N PHE A 5 14.90 18.32 -44.35
CA PHE A 5 14.46 18.76 -43.01
C PHE A 5 13.09 18.19 -42.60
N VAL A 6 12.16 18.05 -43.55
CA VAL A 6 10.82 17.48 -43.28
C VAL A 6 10.95 16.00 -42.92
N ARG A 7 11.84 15.27 -43.59
CA ARG A 7 12.10 13.85 -43.30
C ARG A 7 12.72 13.65 -41.91
N MET A 8 13.62 14.55 -41.50
CA MET A 8 14.25 14.51 -40.17
C MET A 8 13.23 14.76 -39.06
N LEU A 9 12.35 15.76 -39.20
CA LEU A 9 11.31 16.05 -38.22
C LEU A 9 10.28 14.92 -38.11
N VAL A 10 9.89 14.32 -39.23
CA VAL A 10 8.96 13.16 -39.24
C VAL A 10 9.57 11.97 -38.50
N ASN A 11 10.86 11.67 -38.70
CA ASN A 11 11.50 10.56 -38.01
C ASN A 11 11.60 10.77 -36.49
N ILE A 12 11.91 12.00 -36.04
CA ILE A 12 11.96 12.34 -34.60
C ILE A 12 10.56 12.24 -33.97
N ALA A 13 9.52 12.71 -34.67
CA ALA A 13 8.14 12.64 -34.20
C ALA A 13 7.63 11.19 -34.10
N VAL A 14 7.92 10.36 -35.11
CA VAL A 14 7.52 8.94 -35.11
C VAL A 14 8.25 8.14 -34.03
N MET A 15 9.55 8.38 -33.83
CA MET A 15 10.32 7.71 -32.79
C MET A 15 9.84 8.08 -31.38
N SER A 16 9.57 9.36 -31.13
CA SER A 16 9.05 9.81 -29.82
C SER A 16 7.64 9.29 -29.53
N ALA A 17 6.73 9.27 -30.51
CA ALA A 17 5.38 8.74 -30.32
C ALA A 17 5.34 7.23 -29.99
N SER A 18 6.27 6.44 -30.55
CA SER A 18 6.29 4.98 -30.37
C SER A 18 6.69 4.52 -28.96
N VAL A 19 7.52 5.29 -28.26
CA VAL A 19 8.03 4.92 -26.93
C VAL A 19 7.00 5.22 -25.84
N PHE A 20 6.34 6.38 -25.91
CA PHE A 20 5.33 6.75 -24.91
C PHE A 20 4.04 5.93 -25.05
N SER A 21 3.62 5.58 -26.27
CA SER A 21 2.39 4.80 -26.51
C SER A 21 2.44 3.37 -25.93
N ARG A 22 3.58 2.67 -26.03
CA ARG A 22 3.73 1.32 -25.47
C ARG A 22 3.61 1.28 -23.94
N ALA A 23 4.12 2.32 -23.27
CA ALA A 23 4.03 2.43 -21.81
C ALA A 23 2.58 2.64 -21.33
N PHE A 24 1.81 3.49 -22.01
CA PHE A 24 0.40 3.70 -21.69
C PHE A 24 -0.43 2.43 -21.94
N VAL A 25 -0.19 1.72 -23.04
CA VAL A 25 -0.90 0.47 -23.36
C VAL A 25 -0.57 -0.62 -22.34
N ALA A 26 0.70 -0.79 -21.98
CA ALA A 26 1.11 -1.76 -20.95
C ALA A 26 0.48 -1.44 -19.59
N ALA A 27 0.51 -0.17 -19.16
CA ALA A 27 -0.12 0.26 -17.91
C ALA A 27 -1.64 0.08 -17.93
N TYR A 28 -2.30 0.33 -19.06
CA TYR A 28 -3.74 0.13 -19.24
C TYR A 28 -4.12 -1.36 -19.19
N HIS A 29 -3.37 -2.22 -19.87
CA HIS A 29 -3.55 -3.68 -19.77
C HIS A 29 -3.31 -4.18 -18.35
N GLN A 30 -2.29 -3.66 -17.67
CA GLN A 30 -2.01 -4.01 -16.28
C GLN A 30 -3.14 -3.53 -15.35
N ALA A 31 -3.70 -2.35 -15.56
CA ALA A 31 -4.86 -1.84 -14.82
C ALA A 31 -6.11 -2.69 -15.05
N LEU A 32 -6.39 -3.10 -16.29
CA LEU A 32 -7.52 -3.97 -16.62
C LEU A 32 -7.37 -5.39 -16.05
N GLN A 33 -6.16 -5.98 -16.11
CA GLN A 33 -5.90 -7.28 -15.48
C GLN A 33 -6.05 -7.21 -13.96
N ASN A 34 -5.53 -6.15 -13.33
CA ASN A 34 -5.68 -5.93 -11.90
C ASN A 34 -7.14 -5.67 -11.48
N ALA A 35 -7.95 -5.02 -12.32
CA ALA A 35 -9.38 -4.83 -12.10
C ALA A 35 -10.15 -6.15 -12.17
N LYS A 36 -9.82 -7.02 -13.15
CA LYS A 36 -10.46 -8.34 -13.33
C LYS A 36 -10.08 -9.35 -12.25
N GLN A 37 -8.87 -9.27 -11.69
CA GLN A 37 -8.41 -10.15 -10.61
C GLN A 37 -8.79 -9.67 -9.20
N GLY A 38 -9.70 -8.70 -9.08
CA GLY A 38 -10.22 -8.26 -7.78
C GLY A 38 -9.38 -7.20 -7.07
N GLY A 39 -8.82 -6.22 -7.81
CA GLY A 39 -8.36 -4.92 -7.31
C GLY A 39 -7.22 -4.89 -6.28
N GLY A 40 -6.76 -6.04 -5.79
CA GLY A 40 -5.83 -6.14 -4.66
C GLY A 40 -4.39 -5.75 -4.97
N THR A 41 -3.92 -6.01 -6.18
CA THR A 41 -2.52 -5.75 -6.61
C THR A 41 -2.30 -4.29 -7.00
N ALA A 42 -3.23 -3.68 -7.74
CA ALA A 42 -3.15 -2.26 -8.10
C ALA A 42 -3.35 -1.33 -6.90
N ALA A 43 -4.27 -1.63 -5.97
CA ALA A 43 -4.44 -0.84 -4.75
C ALA A 43 -3.22 -0.92 -3.82
N LYS A 44 -2.61 -2.11 -3.70
CA LYS A 44 -1.40 -2.34 -2.90
C LYS A 44 -0.14 -1.76 -3.57
N ALA A 45 -0.12 -1.66 -4.89
CA ALA A 45 0.93 -0.96 -5.64
C ALA A 45 0.74 0.56 -5.54
N ALA A 46 -0.47 1.09 -5.76
CA ALA A 46 -0.78 2.51 -5.62
C ALA A 46 -0.53 3.03 -4.19
N SER A 47 -0.81 2.23 -3.15
CA SER A 47 -0.45 2.58 -1.76
C SER A 47 1.05 2.60 -1.52
N ARG A 48 1.84 1.82 -2.28
CA ARG A 48 3.31 1.82 -2.22
C ARG A 48 3.92 2.96 -3.07
N THR A 49 3.27 3.35 -4.16
CA THR A 49 3.75 4.40 -5.08
C THR A 49 3.52 5.81 -4.51
N TYR A 50 2.50 6.00 -3.65
CA TYR A 50 2.25 7.26 -2.93
C TYR A 50 2.69 7.20 -1.46
N GLY A 51 4.00 7.02 -1.21
CA GLY A 51 4.60 7.27 0.11
C GLY A 51 4.09 6.44 1.29
N GLY A 52 3.30 5.39 1.05
CA GLY A 52 2.75 4.53 2.10
C GLY A 52 3.70 3.39 2.46
N MET A 53 4.08 3.33 3.74
CA MET A 53 4.87 2.22 4.30
C MET A 53 4.06 0.91 4.30
N ALA A 54 4.67 -0.21 3.93
CA ALA A 54 4.01 -1.52 4.02
C ALA A 54 3.97 -2.04 5.48
N PRO A 55 2.96 -2.82 5.90
CA PRO A 55 2.91 -3.35 7.27
C PRO A 55 4.14 -4.21 7.64
N ASP A 56 4.64 -5.03 6.70
CA ASP A 56 5.84 -5.84 6.93
C ASP A 56 7.12 -4.98 7.07
N GLU A 57 7.15 -3.79 6.44
CA GLU A 57 8.23 -2.82 6.60
C GLU A 57 8.12 -2.11 7.95
N ALA A 58 6.91 -1.72 8.35
CA ALA A 58 6.65 -1.08 9.63
C ALA A 58 7.04 -1.97 10.83
N LEU A 59 6.79 -3.28 10.74
CA LEU A 59 7.26 -4.26 11.72
C LEU A 59 8.79 -4.25 11.85
N LYS A 60 9.52 -4.18 10.73
CA LYS A 60 10.98 -4.12 10.75
C LYS A 60 11.49 -2.80 11.35
N VAL A 61 10.88 -1.67 11.00
CA VAL A 61 11.25 -0.35 11.54
C VAL A 61 11.09 -0.30 13.06
N LEU A 62 10.04 -0.91 13.61
CA LEU A 62 9.79 -0.97 15.06
C LEU A 62 10.41 -2.21 15.74
N ASN A 63 11.15 -3.03 14.99
CA ASN A 63 11.73 -4.29 15.45
C ASN A 63 10.71 -5.19 16.16
N LEU A 64 9.58 -5.44 15.50
CA LEU A 64 8.47 -6.25 15.99
C LEU A 64 8.24 -7.46 15.09
N GLN A 65 7.69 -8.52 15.68
CA GLN A 65 7.21 -9.70 14.97
C GLN A 65 5.70 -9.61 14.73
N LYS A 66 5.17 -10.42 13.81
CA LYS A 66 3.72 -10.49 13.53
C LYS A 66 2.90 -10.89 14.76
N THR A 67 3.48 -11.68 15.66
CA THR A 67 2.86 -12.06 16.94
C THR A 67 2.61 -10.88 17.86
N ASP A 68 3.43 -9.84 17.76
CA ASP A 68 3.39 -8.67 18.65
C ASP A 68 2.27 -7.69 18.29
N LEU A 69 1.69 -7.83 17.09
CA LEU A 69 0.55 -7.01 16.63
C LEU A 69 -0.69 -7.17 17.51
N LYS A 70 -0.77 -8.24 18.29
CA LYS A 70 -1.85 -8.47 19.25
C LYS A 70 -1.72 -7.59 20.50
N SER A 71 -0.53 -7.05 20.76
CA SER A 71 -0.24 -6.23 21.94
C SER A 71 0.00 -4.77 21.54
N SER A 72 -1.04 -3.94 21.66
CA SER A 72 -0.91 -2.50 21.44
C SER A 72 0.15 -1.85 22.33
N ALA A 73 0.33 -2.37 23.55
CA ALA A 73 1.33 -1.88 24.49
C ALA A 73 2.76 -2.04 23.95
N ARG A 74 3.06 -3.19 23.32
CA ARG A 74 4.40 -3.46 22.77
C ARG A 74 4.73 -2.56 21.58
N ILE A 75 3.73 -2.23 20.77
CA ILE A 75 3.88 -1.28 19.65
C ILE A 75 4.22 0.12 20.16
N ILE A 76 3.50 0.58 21.19
CA ILE A 76 3.72 1.90 21.80
C ILE A 76 5.11 1.97 22.44
N GLU A 77 5.49 0.96 23.22
CA GLU A 77 6.81 0.91 23.87
C GLU A 77 7.97 1.01 22.87
N GLN A 78 7.91 0.23 21.78
CA GLN A 78 8.94 0.26 20.75
C GLN A 78 8.93 1.57 19.97
N PHE A 79 7.75 2.13 19.71
CA PHE A 79 7.62 3.45 19.11
C PHE A 79 8.28 4.52 19.98
N ASP A 80 7.95 4.60 21.27
CA ASP A 80 8.49 5.62 22.18
C ASP A 80 10.01 5.52 22.30
N LYS A 81 10.53 4.29 22.39
CA LYS A 81 11.97 4.01 22.41
C LYS A 81 12.66 4.55 21.16
N TYR A 82 12.23 4.17 19.97
CA TYR A 82 12.91 4.59 18.73
C TYR A 82 12.63 6.05 18.39
N PHE A 83 11.47 6.59 18.73
CA PHE A 83 11.13 7.98 18.47
C PHE A 83 11.96 8.94 19.31
N SER A 84 12.11 8.65 20.60
CA SER A 84 12.93 9.46 21.52
C SER A 84 14.43 9.39 21.20
N GLN A 85 14.93 8.21 20.80
CA GLN A 85 16.34 8.04 20.40
C GLN A 85 16.69 8.78 19.09
N ASN A 86 15.71 9.02 18.21
CA ASN A 86 15.92 9.69 16.93
C ASN A 86 15.49 11.17 16.94
N GLU A 87 15.29 11.76 18.13
CA GLU A 87 14.90 13.16 18.26
C GLU A 87 15.98 14.11 17.68
N PRO A 88 15.65 14.99 16.72
CA PRO A 88 16.64 15.85 16.06
C PRO A 88 17.42 16.75 17.01
N GLY A 89 16.77 17.25 18.07
CA GLY A 89 17.39 18.09 19.09
C GLY A 89 18.46 17.38 19.92
N LYS A 90 18.49 16.04 19.92
CA LYS A 90 19.47 15.20 20.64
C LYS A 90 20.52 14.59 19.71
N GLY A 91 20.66 15.12 18.49
CA GLY A 91 21.55 14.57 17.47
C GLY A 91 20.95 13.42 16.65
N GLY A 92 19.66 13.18 16.77
CA GLY A 92 18.92 12.22 15.94
C GLY A 92 18.62 12.76 14.53
N SER A 93 17.97 11.93 13.70
CA SER A 93 17.58 12.31 12.33
C SER A 93 16.06 12.47 12.23
N PHE A 94 15.63 13.65 11.76
CA PHE A 94 14.22 13.91 11.47
C PHE A 94 13.63 12.90 10.48
N TYR A 95 14.42 12.44 9.52
CA TYR A 95 14.00 11.43 8.55
C TYR A 95 13.73 10.08 9.24
N LEU A 96 14.63 9.63 10.11
CA LEU A 96 14.46 8.37 10.85
C LEU A 96 13.30 8.45 11.83
N GLN A 97 13.19 9.55 12.57
CA GLN A 97 12.04 9.82 13.44
C GLN A 97 10.71 9.79 12.66
N SER A 98 10.69 10.42 11.48
CA SER A 98 9.52 10.38 10.59
C SER A 98 9.21 8.96 10.12
N LYS A 99 10.21 8.12 9.83
CA LYS A 99 10.01 6.70 9.47
C LYS A 99 9.41 5.90 10.62
N VAL A 100 9.90 6.11 11.85
CA VAL A 100 9.35 5.48 13.06
C VAL A 100 7.88 5.90 13.27
N TYR A 101 7.57 7.18 13.09
CA TYR A 101 6.19 7.67 13.16
C TYR A 101 5.28 7.02 12.12
N ARG A 102 5.71 6.98 10.85
CA ARG A 102 4.93 6.38 9.77
C ARG A 102 4.75 4.87 9.96
N ALA A 103 5.71 4.19 10.59
CA ALA A 103 5.59 2.77 10.93
C ALA A 103 4.45 2.54 11.92
N LYS A 104 4.39 3.33 13.01
CA LYS A 104 3.33 3.26 14.01
C LYS A 104 1.95 3.50 13.39
N GLU A 105 1.79 4.56 12.60
CA GLU A 105 0.52 4.82 11.90
C GLU A 105 0.12 3.69 10.94
N CYS A 106 1.09 3.07 10.26
CA CYS A 106 0.83 1.95 9.35
C CYS A 106 0.30 0.73 10.10
N LEU A 107 0.92 0.36 11.22
CA LEU A 107 0.46 -0.76 12.05
C LEU A 107 -0.92 -0.50 12.65
N GLU A 108 -1.19 0.71 13.12
CA GLU A 108 -2.52 1.09 13.63
C GLU A 108 -3.61 0.95 12.56
N ARG A 109 -3.32 1.41 11.33
CA ARG A 109 -4.22 1.24 10.19
C ARG A 109 -4.43 -0.24 9.85
N ALA A 110 -3.38 -1.05 9.88
CA ALA A 110 -3.46 -2.48 9.60
C ALA A 110 -4.34 -3.21 10.64
N ILE A 111 -4.14 -2.94 11.93
CA ILE A 111 -4.93 -3.53 13.03
C ILE A 111 -6.41 -3.11 12.93
N LYS A 112 -6.67 -1.83 12.64
CA LYS A 112 -8.05 -1.34 12.45
C LYS A 112 -8.73 -2.03 11.27
N ALA A 113 -8.03 -2.19 10.16
CA ALA A 113 -8.53 -2.89 8.98
C ALA A 113 -8.82 -4.37 9.26
N GLU A 114 -7.96 -5.04 10.04
CA GLU A 114 -8.16 -6.44 10.44
C GLU A 114 -9.39 -6.60 11.34
N LYS A 115 -9.55 -5.74 12.36
CA LYS A 115 -10.73 -5.74 13.23
C LYS A 115 -12.03 -5.49 12.45
N ALA A 116 -12.00 -4.55 11.50
CA ALA A 116 -13.17 -4.28 10.66
C ALA A 116 -13.55 -5.48 9.77
N LYS A 117 -12.56 -6.20 9.21
CA LYS A 117 -12.80 -7.43 8.44
C LYS A 117 -13.38 -8.55 9.31
N ALA A 118 -12.82 -8.76 10.51
CA ALA A 118 -13.32 -9.76 11.44
C ALA A 118 -14.77 -9.49 11.88
N GLY A 119 -15.11 -8.22 12.11
CA GLY A 119 -16.48 -7.80 12.42
C GLY A 119 -17.47 -8.13 11.32
N LYS A 120 -17.12 -7.81 10.06
CA LYS A 120 -17.96 -8.12 8.88
C LYS A 120 -18.15 -9.62 8.66
N ALA A 121 -17.06 -10.40 8.75
CA ALA A 121 -17.13 -11.85 8.61
C ALA A 121 -18.02 -12.48 9.69
N ARG A 122 -18.01 -11.94 10.92
CA ARG A 122 -18.86 -12.41 12.01
C ARG A 122 -20.33 -12.09 11.77
N SER A 123 -20.66 -10.90 11.30
CA SER A 123 -22.05 -10.54 10.97
C SER A 123 -22.59 -11.35 9.80
N GLU A 124 -21.79 -11.54 8.74
CA GLU A 124 -22.17 -12.36 7.58
C GLU A 124 -22.38 -13.83 7.96
N ALA A 125 -21.54 -14.39 8.84
CA ALA A 125 -21.69 -15.75 9.34
C ALA A 125 -22.93 -15.91 10.24
N GLU A 126 -23.29 -14.89 11.01
CA GLU A 126 -24.49 -14.90 11.86
C GLU A 126 -25.78 -14.77 11.04
N GLU A 127 -25.77 -13.93 10.01
CA GLU A 127 -26.88 -13.76 9.07
C GLU A 127 -27.12 -15.05 8.25
N ALA A 128 -26.07 -15.66 7.72
CA ALA A 128 -26.15 -16.95 7.03
C ALA A 128 -26.65 -18.10 7.93
N ARG A 129 -26.30 -18.07 9.23
CA ARG A 129 -26.83 -19.03 10.22
C ARG A 129 -28.32 -18.81 10.49
N ARG A 130 -28.77 -17.55 10.59
CA ARG A 130 -30.19 -17.21 10.78
C ARG A 130 -31.03 -17.60 9.57
N GLU A 131 -30.54 -17.33 8.36
CA GLU A 131 -31.21 -17.71 7.11
C GLU A 131 -31.33 -19.24 6.96
N ASN A 132 -30.28 -20.00 7.29
CA ASN A 132 -30.34 -21.46 7.27
C ASN A 132 -31.26 -22.06 8.36
N ALA A 133 -31.41 -21.39 9.50
CA ALA A 133 -32.36 -21.82 10.54
C ALA A 133 -33.81 -21.59 10.11
N GLN A 134 -34.10 -20.48 9.43
CA GLN A 134 -35.44 -20.17 8.91
C GLN A 134 -35.87 -21.08 7.75
N LYS A 135 -34.93 -21.64 6.96
CA LYS A 135 -35.23 -22.57 5.86
C LYS A 135 -35.44 -24.03 6.31
N ARG A 136 -35.12 -24.36 7.57
CA ARG A 136 -35.17 -25.73 8.11
C ARG A 136 -36.31 -25.98 9.11
N GLY A 137 -37.04 -24.93 9.48
CA GLY A 137 -38.31 -25.02 10.22
C GLY A 137 -39.48 -24.79 9.28
#